data_AF-A0A3L6JRD7-F1
#
_entry.id   AF-A0A3L6JRD7-F1
#
_cell.length_a   1.000
_cell.length_b   1.000
_cell.length_c   1.000
_cell.angle_alpha   90.00
_cell.angle_beta   90.00
_cell.angle_gamma   90.00
#
_symmetry.space_group_name_H-M   'P 1'
#
loop_
_entity.id
_entity.type
_entity.pdbx_description
1 polymer ?
#
loop_
_entity_poly.entity_id
_entity_poly.type
_entity_poly.pdbx_seq_one_letter_code
_entity_poly.pdbx_strand_id
1 'polypeptide(L)'
;MKSSENFGPRDRKQFRRVAEEMPIAVVELDTELKVVYANQYTLNVLGLTQADIEAGIHAEELVAPEQVGMIHAGLKQLATGAKPTPVSLRLLRRRQIQVLTETFAQRLMSGGKLTGFLVYGFDLSRRVVVEDKMRDQMDMFQMIIEHASAGICVVDNEYHLEYANDSLCDITGRTRSEILTHDFREFLHPDSTDLVSDRYRRRQSGESVPSSYDIKVLTKDGLVREVRLNSRTMTSRGGQVKTVVQAIDITDEKEKENRLQESEHRYRTLIETMDSGFGVDDESGTMVLVNAALCRMLGYESVNEIIGRPFYEIVHGWSKETADEKRKARQEGRFDHYEAELIHKSGGLVPAMISASPLYDLSGKYIGSFGIFTDVSELKSTEEEAHFLLDLLLHDIGNQLQLILAGADLLDTRHSTPEVQSARRYVTEGANRCIELITKVRRAEEAKSEPLVVVDLIDVLMPEITLLSKQY
;
A
#
# COMPACT_ATOMS: atom_id res chain seq x y z
N MET A 1 8.61 -88.71 9.08
CA MET A 1 8.68 -89.68 7.97
C MET A 1 8.54 -88.89 6.68
N LYS A 2 9.61 -88.93 5.87
CA LYS A 2 9.79 -88.55 4.45
C LYS A 2 8.74 -87.66 3.76
N SER A 3 9.13 -86.42 3.48
CA SER A 3 8.90 -85.76 2.19
C SER A 3 10.15 -84.97 1.81
N SER A 4 11.27 -85.68 1.65
CA SER A 4 12.38 -85.20 0.84
C SER A 4 11.93 -85.32 -0.62
N GLU A 5 11.16 -84.33 -1.08
CA GLU A 5 10.78 -84.24 -2.49
C GLU A 5 12.07 -84.05 -3.29
N ASN A 6 12.40 -85.07 -4.07
CA ASN A 6 13.38 -84.96 -5.12
C ASN A 6 12.86 -83.91 -6.10
N PHE A 7 13.53 -82.76 -6.21
CA PHE A 7 13.29 -81.82 -7.30
C PHE A 7 13.66 -82.50 -8.62
N GLY A 8 12.68 -83.09 -9.30
CA GLY A 8 12.84 -83.59 -10.65
C GLY A 8 12.92 -82.43 -11.65
N PRO A 9 13.34 -82.68 -12.91
CA PRO A 9 13.32 -81.67 -13.96
C PRO A 9 11.92 -81.08 -14.24
N ARG A 10 10.84 -81.72 -13.78
CA ARG A 10 9.46 -81.19 -13.83
C ARG A 10 9.19 -80.10 -12.78
N ASP A 11 9.66 -80.28 -11.53
CA ASP A 11 9.41 -79.33 -10.43
C ASP A 11 10.20 -78.03 -10.61
N ARG A 12 11.41 -78.13 -11.18
CA ARG A 12 12.21 -76.95 -11.59
C ARG A 12 11.52 -76.12 -12.67
N LYS A 13 10.85 -76.76 -13.64
CA LYS A 13 10.10 -76.05 -14.69
C LYS A 13 8.87 -75.33 -14.12
N GLN A 14 8.17 -75.96 -13.18
CA GLN A 14 7.01 -75.35 -12.53
C GLN A 14 7.42 -74.17 -11.64
N PHE A 15 8.50 -74.30 -10.86
CA PHE A 15 9.04 -73.20 -10.06
C PHE A 15 9.43 -71.99 -10.92
N ARG A 16 10.19 -72.20 -12.00
CA ARG A 16 10.61 -71.11 -12.89
C ARG A 16 9.40 -70.39 -13.49
N ARG A 17 8.36 -71.12 -13.88
CA ARG A 17 7.12 -70.51 -14.40
C ARG A 17 6.46 -69.58 -13.38
N VAL A 18 6.41 -69.97 -12.11
CA VAL A 18 5.87 -69.11 -11.04
C VAL A 18 6.80 -67.92 -10.78
N ALA A 19 8.11 -68.14 -10.74
CA ALA A 19 9.09 -67.08 -10.51
C ALA A 19 9.09 -66.00 -11.62
N GLU A 20 8.76 -66.36 -12.86
CA GLU A 20 8.61 -65.38 -13.96
C GLU A 20 7.45 -64.41 -13.76
N GLU A 21 6.38 -64.84 -13.10
CA GLU A 21 5.21 -64.00 -12.85
C GLU A 21 5.35 -63.14 -11.58
N MET A 22 6.40 -63.38 -10.77
CA MET A 22 6.63 -62.64 -9.54
C MET A 22 7.22 -61.24 -9.80
N PRO A 23 6.65 -60.17 -9.24
CA PRO A 23 7.19 -58.80 -9.35
C PRO A 23 8.34 -58.54 -8.36
N ILE A 24 9.20 -59.53 -8.13
CA ILE A 24 10.38 -59.45 -7.26
C ILE A 24 11.58 -60.04 -7.99
N ALA A 25 12.79 -59.61 -7.60
CA ALA A 25 14.00 -60.19 -8.17
C ALA A 25 14.18 -61.61 -7.60
N VAL A 26 14.37 -62.60 -8.47
CA VAL A 26 14.58 -64.01 -8.13
C VAL A 26 15.75 -64.54 -8.94
N VAL A 27 16.74 -65.10 -8.25
CA VAL A 27 17.99 -65.65 -8.81
C VAL A 27 18.27 -67.03 -8.22
N GLU A 28 18.61 -68.00 -9.06
CA GLU A 28 19.14 -69.31 -8.67
C GLU A 28 20.66 -69.30 -8.87
N LEU A 29 21.42 -69.62 -7.83
CA LEU A 29 22.87 -69.78 -7.85
C LEU A 29 23.24 -71.25 -7.70
N ASP A 30 24.34 -71.69 -8.33
CA ASP A 30 24.94 -72.99 -8.05
C ASP A 30 25.85 -72.94 -6.80
N THR A 31 26.54 -74.05 -6.52
CA THR A 31 27.47 -74.15 -5.37
C THR A 31 28.76 -73.34 -5.55
N GLU A 32 29.07 -72.89 -6.76
CA GLU A 32 30.19 -71.98 -7.09
C GLU A 32 29.74 -70.52 -7.19
N LEU A 33 28.49 -70.23 -6.80
CA LEU A 33 27.87 -68.89 -6.87
C LEU A 33 27.67 -68.34 -8.29
N LYS A 34 27.67 -69.20 -9.30
CA LYS A 34 27.29 -68.82 -10.67
C LYS A 34 25.78 -68.71 -10.78
N VAL A 35 25.31 -67.70 -11.50
CA VAL A 35 23.90 -67.51 -11.79
C VAL A 35 23.45 -68.56 -12.80
N VAL A 36 22.57 -69.47 -12.36
CA VAL A 36 22.02 -70.56 -13.19
C VAL A 36 20.64 -70.21 -13.74
N TYR A 37 19.96 -69.25 -13.11
CA TYR A 37 18.67 -68.73 -13.52
C TYR A 37 18.43 -67.36 -12.88
N ALA A 38 17.80 -66.47 -13.62
CA ALA A 38 17.20 -65.25 -13.08
C ALA A 38 15.88 -65.01 -13.82
N ASN A 39 14.85 -64.57 -13.11
CA ASN A 39 13.58 -64.25 -13.74
C ASN A 39 13.66 -62.96 -14.58
N GLN A 40 12.68 -62.74 -15.45
CA GLN A 40 12.63 -61.57 -16.34
C GLN A 40 12.64 -60.25 -15.56
N TYR A 41 12.02 -60.21 -14.38
CA TYR A 41 12.08 -59.04 -13.50
C TYR A 41 13.52 -58.70 -13.10
N THR A 42 14.31 -59.70 -12.69
CA THR A 42 15.72 -59.52 -12.33
C THR A 42 16.56 -59.06 -13.52
N LEU A 43 16.37 -59.67 -14.69
CA LEU A 43 17.06 -59.28 -15.91
C LEU A 43 16.82 -57.79 -16.25
N ASN A 44 15.57 -57.34 -16.13
CA ASN A 44 15.20 -55.95 -16.37
C ASN A 44 15.81 -54.97 -15.36
N VAL A 45 15.76 -55.32 -14.06
CA VAL A 45 16.27 -54.48 -12.97
C VAL A 45 17.80 -54.36 -13.03
N LEU A 46 18.50 -55.48 -13.25
CA LEU A 46 19.97 -55.51 -13.33
C LEU A 46 20.51 -55.17 -14.73
N GLY A 47 19.63 -55.01 -15.72
CA GLY A 47 20.01 -54.70 -17.09
C GLY A 47 20.85 -55.79 -17.76
N LEU A 48 20.62 -57.04 -17.35
CA LEU A 48 21.25 -58.25 -17.86
C LEU A 48 20.39 -58.87 -18.97
N THR A 49 21.04 -59.66 -19.82
CA THR A 49 20.40 -60.47 -20.85
C THR A 49 20.52 -61.95 -20.52
N GLN A 50 19.74 -62.80 -21.20
CA GLN A 50 19.88 -64.25 -21.03
C GLN A 50 21.27 -64.76 -21.44
N ALA A 51 21.88 -64.12 -22.46
CA ALA A 51 23.24 -64.42 -22.90
C ALA A 51 24.28 -64.15 -21.82
N ASP A 52 24.05 -63.15 -20.96
CA ASP A 52 24.91 -62.83 -19.83
C ASP A 52 24.88 -63.93 -18.76
N ILE A 53 23.72 -64.55 -18.53
CA ILE A 53 23.61 -65.72 -17.64
C ILE A 53 24.34 -66.92 -18.25
N GLU A 54 24.17 -67.16 -19.55
CA GLU A 54 24.83 -68.26 -20.27
C GLU A 54 26.36 -68.10 -20.32
N ALA A 55 26.85 -66.86 -20.29
CA ALA A 55 28.27 -66.53 -20.17
C ALA A 55 28.86 -66.87 -18.78
N GLY A 56 28.03 -67.22 -17.79
CA GLY A 56 28.47 -67.70 -16.49
C GLY A 56 28.80 -66.60 -15.49
N ILE A 57 27.98 -65.54 -15.42
CA ILE A 57 28.14 -64.46 -14.43
C ILE A 57 28.09 -65.00 -13.00
N HIS A 58 29.03 -64.52 -12.18
CA HIS A 58 29.04 -64.78 -10.75
C HIS A 58 28.18 -63.78 -9.97
N ALA A 59 27.55 -64.23 -8.88
CA ALA A 59 26.74 -63.38 -8.02
C ALA A 59 27.51 -62.18 -7.44
N GLU A 60 28.84 -62.31 -7.30
CA GLU A 60 29.74 -61.25 -6.83
C GLU A 60 29.81 -60.05 -7.77
N GLU A 61 29.65 -60.28 -9.07
CA GLU A 61 29.65 -59.23 -10.10
C GLU A 61 28.36 -58.41 -10.09
N LEU A 62 27.32 -58.90 -9.41
CA LEU A 62 26.00 -58.26 -9.34
C LEU A 62 25.86 -57.35 -8.12
N VAL A 63 26.84 -57.31 -7.22
CA VAL A 63 26.78 -56.52 -5.98
C VAL A 63 27.95 -55.56 -5.86
N ALA A 64 27.79 -54.51 -5.04
CA ALA A 64 28.87 -53.57 -4.76
C ALA A 64 30.12 -54.31 -4.21
N PRO A 65 31.35 -53.99 -4.70
CA PRO A 65 32.57 -54.71 -4.34
C PRO A 65 32.82 -54.78 -2.83
N GLU A 66 32.44 -53.75 -2.08
CA GLU A 66 32.63 -53.69 -0.62
C GLU A 66 31.71 -54.69 0.13
N GLN A 67 30.63 -55.15 -0.50
CA GLN A 67 29.64 -56.06 0.08
C GLN A 67 29.84 -57.53 -0.33
N VAL A 68 30.79 -57.84 -1.23
CA VAL A 68 31.08 -59.20 -1.68
C VAL A 68 31.45 -60.12 -0.51
N GLY A 69 32.25 -59.64 0.45
CA GLY A 69 32.64 -60.42 1.64
C GLY A 69 31.44 -60.80 2.53
N MET A 70 30.40 -59.96 2.57
CA MET A 70 29.18 -60.21 3.33
C MET A 70 28.35 -61.35 2.72
N ILE A 71 28.28 -61.42 1.39
CA ILE A 71 27.59 -62.50 0.65
C ILE A 71 28.27 -63.85 0.93
N HIS A 72 29.60 -63.88 0.83
CA HIS A 72 30.37 -65.09 1.12
C HIS A 72 30.14 -65.60 2.55
N ALA A 73 30.18 -64.70 3.53
CA ALA A 73 29.93 -65.05 4.92
C ALA A 73 28.50 -65.59 5.11
N GLY A 74 27.49 -64.91 4.54
CA GLY A 74 26.08 -65.30 4.65
C GLY A 74 25.79 -66.64 3.97
N LEU A 75 26.25 -66.86 2.74
CA LEU A 75 26.02 -68.10 1.99
C LEU A 75 26.80 -69.28 2.60
N LYS A 76 28.00 -69.06 3.16
CA LYS A 76 28.74 -70.09 3.89
C LYS A 76 28.02 -70.53 5.16
N GLN A 77 27.45 -69.60 5.93
CA GLN A 77 26.63 -69.93 7.09
C GLN A 77 25.36 -70.70 6.69
N LEU A 78 24.69 -70.27 5.61
CA LEU A 78 23.51 -70.95 5.07
C LEU A 78 23.83 -72.36 4.56
N ALA A 79 24.99 -72.57 3.95
CA ALA A 79 25.46 -73.89 3.52
C ALA A 79 25.61 -74.86 4.72
N THR A 80 26.05 -74.36 5.88
CA THR A 80 26.16 -75.14 7.13
C THR A 80 24.82 -75.35 7.85
N GLY A 81 23.71 -74.82 7.32
CA GLY A 81 22.37 -75.01 7.87
C GLY A 81 21.91 -73.93 8.84
N ALA A 82 22.56 -72.76 8.87
CA ALA A 82 22.07 -71.60 9.59
C ALA A 82 20.71 -71.12 9.05
N LYS A 83 19.92 -70.43 9.88
CA LYS A 83 18.66 -69.83 9.45
C LYS A 83 18.92 -68.66 8.48
N PRO A 84 18.07 -68.48 7.45
CA PRO A 84 18.18 -67.34 6.55
C PRO A 84 17.91 -66.02 7.27
N THR A 85 18.85 -65.09 7.17
CA THR A 85 18.72 -63.69 7.63
C THR A 85 18.73 -62.76 6.43
N PRO A 86 17.83 -61.76 6.37
CA PRO A 86 17.85 -60.75 5.32
C PRO A 86 19.13 -59.92 5.37
N VAL A 87 19.59 -59.50 4.20
CA VAL A 87 20.78 -58.65 4.03
C VAL A 87 20.44 -57.52 3.07
N SER A 88 20.80 -56.30 3.43
CA SER A 88 20.69 -55.14 2.53
C SER A 88 21.87 -55.10 1.56
N LEU A 89 21.60 -55.35 0.29
CA LEU A 89 22.60 -55.37 -0.78
C LEU A 89 22.41 -54.20 -1.74
N ARG A 90 23.52 -53.62 -2.20
CA ARG A 90 23.56 -52.66 -3.31
C ARG A 90 23.88 -53.43 -4.58
N LEU A 91 22.90 -53.55 -5.47
CA LEU A 91 23.04 -54.25 -6.73
C LEU A 91 23.59 -53.33 -7.82
N LEU A 92 24.45 -53.91 -8.66
CA LEU A 92 25.07 -53.26 -9.81
C LEU A 92 24.22 -53.48 -11.06
N ARG A 93 23.83 -52.39 -11.73
CA ARG A 93 23.27 -52.41 -13.08
C ARG A 93 24.34 -51.96 -14.07
N ARG A 94 24.76 -52.84 -14.98
CA ARG A 94 25.84 -52.55 -15.95
C ARG A 94 27.09 -51.89 -15.32
N ARG A 95 27.52 -52.41 -14.16
CA ARG A 95 28.67 -51.92 -13.37
C ARG A 95 28.50 -50.54 -12.69
N GLN A 96 27.29 -50.00 -12.60
CA GLN A 96 26.97 -48.85 -11.74
C GLN A 96 26.01 -49.26 -10.62
N ILE A 97 26.26 -48.80 -9.39
CA ILE A 97 25.38 -49.05 -8.24
C ILE A 97 24.04 -48.34 -8.48
N GLN A 98 22.94 -49.08 -8.52
CA GLN A 98 21.64 -48.46 -8.84
C GLN A 98 20.46 -48.91 -7.98
N VAL A 99 20.52 -50.09 -7.34
CA VAL A 99 19.34 -50.64 -6.64
C VAL A 99 19.72 -51.07 -5.23
N LEU A 100 19.04 -50.52 -4.23
CA LEU A 100 19.13 -51.01 -2.86
C LEU A 100 18.06 -52.07 -2.66
N THR A 101 18.47 -53.30 -2.36
CA THR A 101 17.55 -54.41 -2.14
C THR A 101 17.68 -55.01 -0.76
N GLU A 102 16.55 -55.35 -0.15
CA GLU A 102 16.53 -56.31 0.95
C GLU A 102 16.50 -57.71 0.36
N THR A 103 17.57 -58.46 0.54
CA THR A 103 17.82 -59.73 -0.12
C THR A 103 17.77 -60.89 0.88
N PHE A 104 17.05 -61.94 0.50
CA PHE A 104 16.91 -63.18 1.23
C PHE A 104 17.54 -64.31 0.41
N ALA A 105 18.19 -65.25 1.09
CA ALA A 105 18.78 -66.42 0.45
C ALA A 105 18.40 -67.70 1.19
N GLN A 106 18.08 -68.75 0.43
CA GLN A 106 17.74 -70.07 0.93
C GLN A 106 18.63 -71.12 0.25
N ARG A 107 19.02 -72.16 0.99
CA ARG A 107 19.70 -73.33 0.41
C ARG A 107 18.75 -74.20 -0.42
N LEU A 108 19.21 -74.66 -1.58
CA LEU A 108 18.55 -75.65 -2.41
C LEU A 108 19.21 -77.02 -2.19
N MET A 109 18.42 -78.03 -1.83
CA MET A 109 18.88 -79.38 -1.54
C MET A 109 18.24 -80.38 -2.51
N SER A 110 19.03 -81.29 -3.09
CA SER A 110 18.53 -82.42 -3.88
C SER A 110 19.23 -83.71 -3.46
N GLY A 111 18.47 -84.77 -3.19
CA GLY A 111 19.03 -86.05 -2.73
C GLY A 111 19.89 -85.95 -1.45
N GLY A 112 19.63 -84.96 -0.58
CA GLY A 112 20.42 -84.71 0.63
C GLY A 112 21.73 -83.94 0.42
N LYS A 113 22.07 -83.56 -0.81
CA LYS A 113 23.23 -82.73 -1.13
C LYS A 113 22.80 -81.30 -1.45
N LEU A 114 23.63 -80.33 -1.08
CA LEU A 114 23.46 -78.94 -1.47
C LEU A 114 23.69 -78.81 -2.97
N THR A 115 22.71 -78.26 -3.69
CA THR A 115 22.79 -78.06 -5.15
C THR A 115 22.93 -76.61 -5.55
N GLY A 116 22.73 -75.67 -4.62
CA GLY A 116 22.80 -74.24 -4.90
C GLY A 116 22.03 -73.40 -3.88
N PHE A 117 21.75 -72.15 -4.25
CA PHE A 117 21.01 -71.19 -3.44
C PHE A 117 19.91 -70.52 -4.26
N LEU A 118 18.75 -70.30 -3.65
CA LEU A 118 17.70 -69.44 -4.18
C LEU A 118 17.77 -68.09 -3.47
N VAL A 119 17.90 -67.02 -4.24
CA VAL A 119 18.00 -65.65 -3.77
C VAL A 119 16.80 -64.86 -4.27
N TYR A 120 16.13 -64.13 -3.39
CA TYR A 120 15.08 -63.19 -3.80
C TYR A 120 15.25 -61.83 -3.11
N GLY A 121 14.92 -60.76 -3.82
CA GLY A 121 15.18 -59.39 -3.38
C GLY A 121 13.99 -58.46 -3.59
N PHE A 122 13.74 -57.60 -2.61
CA PHE A 122 12.76 -56.52 -2.69
C PHE A 122 13.47 -55.20 -2.96
N ASP A 123 13.06 -54.48 -4.00
CA ASP A 123 13.57 -53.14 -4.30
C ASP A 123 13.03 -52.10 -3.31
N LEU A 124 13.93 -51.48 -2.53
CA LEU A 124 13.58 -50.42 -1.58
C LEU A 124 13.51 -49.04 -2.22
N SER A 125 14.02 -48.87 -3.45
CA SER A 125 14.19 -47.55 -4.10
C SER A 125 12.84 -46.85 -4.33
N ARG A 126 11.79 -47.61 -4.67
CA ARG A 126 10.44 -47.05 -4.86
C ARG A 126 9.83 -46.49 -3.58
N ARG A 127 10.08 -47.14 -2.44
CA ARG A 127 9.51 -46.70 -1.16
C ARG A 127 10.17 -45.42 -0.68
N VAL A 128 11.50 -45.37 -0.74
CA VAL A 128 12.27 -44.18 -0.33
C VAL A 128 11.92 -42.98 -1.21
N VAL A 129 11.82 -43.14 -2.53
CA VAL A 129 11.46 -42.02 -3.44
C VAL A 129 10.05 -41.48 -3.20
N VAL A 130 9.08 -42.33 -2.83
CA VAL A 130 7.72 -41.88 -2.50
C VAL A 130 7.69 -41.16 -1.15
N GLU A 131 8.38 -41.70 -0.15
CA GLU A 131 8.48 -41.08 1.18
C GLU A 131 9.21 -39.74 1.10
N ASP A 132 10.31 -39.65 0.35
CA ASP A 132 11.10 -38.43 0.14
C ASP A 132 10.30 -37.38 -0.64
N LYS A 133 9.63 -37.78 -1.73
CA LYS A 133 8.73 -36.88 -2.48
C LYS A 133 7.57 -36.38 -1.63
N MET A 134 6.99 -37.22 -0.77
CA MET A 134 5.94 -36.79 0.16
C MET A 134 6.49 -35.80 1.19
N ARG A 135 7.71 -36.03 1.67
CA ARG A 135 8.38 -35.14 2.61
C ARG A 135 8.69 -33.78 1.97
N ASP A 136 9.28 -33.77 0.78
CA ASP A 136 9.55 -32.55 0.01
C ASP A 136 8.27 -31.74 -0.26
N GLN A 137 7.17 -32.42 -0.61
CA GLN A 137 5.88 -31.76 -0.79
C GLN A 137 5.35 -31.19 0.53
N MET A 138 5.44 -31.93 1.63
CA MET A 138 4.98 -31.47 2.95
C MET A 138 5.78 -30.25 3.42
N ASP A 139 7.11 -30.30 3.28
CA ASP A 139 8.01 -29.20 3.65
C ASP A 139 7.72 -27.96 2.78
N MET A 140 7.50 -28.14 1.48
CA MET A 140 7.10 -27.05 0.57
C MET A 140 5.75 -26.44 0.95
N PHE A 141 4.73 -27.27 1.23
CA PHE A 141 3.42 -26.77 1.68
C PHE A 141 3.52 -26.01 3.00
N GLN A 142 4.30 -26.53 3.95
CA GLN A 142 4.52 -25.88 5.23
C GLN A 142 5.21 -24.52 5.04
N MET A 143 6.25 -24.43 4.21
CA MET A 143 6.88 -23.14 3.90
C MET A 143 5.92 -22.13 3.27
N ILE A 144 5.07 -22.56 2.32
CA ILE A 144 4.10 -21.67 1.67
C ILE A 144 3.09 -21.13 2.68
N ILE A 145 2.61 -21.97 3.61
CA ILE A 145 1.61 -21.60 4.59
C ILE A 145 2.21 -20.72 5.69
N GLU A 146 3.41 -21.07 6.19
CA GLU A 146 4.07 -20.32 7.27
C GLU A 146 4.53 -18.93 6.81
N HIS A 147 4.93 -18.77 5.53
CA HIS A 147 5.32 -17.48 4.96
C HIS A 147 4.20 -16.77 4.19
N ALA A 148 2.96 -17.28 4.23
CA ALA A 148 1.83 -16.56 3.64
C ALA A 148 1.59 -15.27 4.43
N SER A 149 1.49 -14.13 3.74
CA SER A 149 1.20 -12.84 4.39
C SER A 149 -0.17 -12.79 5.09
N ALA A 150 -1.07 -13.70 4.73
CA ALA A 150 -2.34 -13.87 5.40
C ALA A 150 -2.21 -14.86 6.57
N GLY A 151 -2.86 -14.55 7.68
CA GLY A 151 -3.07 -15.52 8.75
C GLY A 151 -3.90 -16.69 8.23
N ILE A 152 -3.45 -17.91 8.44
CA ILE A 152 -4.16 -19.13 8.05
C ILE A 152 -4.41 -19.94 9.31
N CYS A 153 -5.67 -20.32 9.51
CA CYS A 153 -6.03 -21.24 10.57
C CYS A 153 -7.07 -22.28 10.16
N VAL A 154 -7.12 -23.35 10.94
CA VAL A 154 -8.13 -24.39 10.85
C VAL A 154 -8.86 -24.47 12.17
N VAL A 155 -10.19 -24.41 12.09
CA VAL A 155 -11.09 -24.47 13.24
C VAL A 155 -11.89 -25.77 13.19
N ASP A 156 -11.98 -26.43 14.34
CA ASP A 156 -12.77 -27.65 14.53
C ASP A 156 -14.25 -27.38 14.82
N ASN A 157 -15.04 -28.44 15.02
CA ASN A 157 -16.47 -28.32 15.29
C ASN A 157 -16.83 -27.77 16.67
N GLU A 158 -15.84 -27.64 17.56
CA GLU A 158 -15.97 -27.15 18.93
C GLU A 158 -15.44 -25.72 19.07
N TYR A 159 -15.24 -25.01 17.95
CA TYR A 159 -14.74 -23.64 17.87
C TYR A 159 -13.26 -23.49 18.25
N HIS A 160 -12.50 -24.59 18.39
CA HIS A 160 -11.09 -24.52 18.73
C HIS A 160 -10.20 -24.42 17.48
N LEU A 161 -9.11 -23.68 17.61
CA LEU A 161 -8.08 -23.58 16.59
C LEU A 161 -7.13 -24.78 16.64
N GLU A 162 -7.17 -25.64 15.63
CA GLU A 162 -6.28 -26.79 15.50
C GLU A 162 -4.95 -26.44 14.81
N TYR A 163 -4.97 -25.41 13.98
CA TYR A 163 -3.80 -24.94 13.24
C TYR A 163 -3.83 -23.42 13.14
N ALA A 164 -2.65 -22.81 13.24
CA ALA A 164 -2.40 -21.39 13.02
C ALA A 164 -0.98 -21.23 12.47
N ASN A 165 -0.81 -20.46 11.39
CA ASN A 165 0.50 -20.05 10.91
C ASN A 165 1.06 -18.84 11.68
N ASP A 166 2.30 -18.48 11.41
CA ASP A 166 2.97 -17.34 12.06
C ASP A 166 2.26 -16.00 11.80
N SER A 167 1.76 -15.75 10.58
CA SER A 167 1.06 -14.50 10.31
C SER A 167 -0.25 -14.32 11.10
N LEU A 168 -0.96 -15.40 11.46
CA LEU A 168 -2.11 -15.27 12.38
C LEU A 168 -1.65 -14.90 13.80
N CYS A 169 -0.50 -15.42 14.23
CA CYS A 169 0.11 -15.06 15.51
C CYS A 169 0.46 -13.56 15.53
N ASP A 170 1.04 -13.05 14.43
CA ASP A 170 1.36 -11.63 14.26
C ASP A 170 0.12 -10.73 14.23
N ILE A 171 -0.96 -11.19 13.59
CA ILE A 171 -2.26 -10.49 13.56
C ILE A 171 -2.87 -10.37 14.95
N THR A 172 -2.82 -11.45 15.73
CA THR A 172 -3.44 -11.51 17.07
C THR A 172 -2.50 -11.07 18.20
N GLY A 173 -1.21 -10.90 17.94
CA GLY A 173 -0.20 -10.62 18.97
C GLY A 173 -0.07 -11.74 20.02
N ARG A 174 -0.48 -12.96 19.69
CA ARG A 174 -0.47 -14.12 20.58
C ARG A 174 0.49 -15.18 20.05
N THR A 175 1.10 -15.94 20.95
CA THR A 175 1.94 -17.07 20.56
C THR A 175 1.08 -18.24 20.07
N ARG A 176 1.64 -19.10 19.22
CA ARG A 176 0.95 -20.29 18.71
C ARG A 176 0.36 -21.17 19.83
N SER A 177 1.07 -21.33 20.95
CA SER A 177 0.60 -22.09 22.11
C SER A 177 -0.60 -21.47 22.83
N GLU A 178 -0.76 -20.14 22.76
CA GLU A 178 -1.92 -19.42 23.32
C GLU A 178 -3.12 -19.43 22.38
N ILE A 179 -2.91 -19.69 21.09
CA ILE A 179 -3.96 -19.71 20.06
C ILE A 179 -4.50 -21.12 19.88
N LEU A 180 -3.62 -22.12 19.80
CA LEU A 180 -4.01 -23.50 19.58
C LEU A 180 -4.89 -23.99 20.73
N THR A 181 -5.89 -24.81 20.40
CA THR A 181 -6.87 -25.41 21.34
C THR A 181 -7.76 -24.41 22.09
N HIS A 182 -7.63 -23.11 21.82
CA HIS A 182 -8.51 -22.08 22.38
C HIS A 182 -9.65 -21.77 21.42
N ASP A 183 -10.75 -21.30 22.01
CA ASP A 183 -11.93 -20.87 21.26
C ASP A 183 -11.61 -19.60 20.48
N PHE A 184 -11.77 -19.63 19.15
CA PHE A 184 -11.44 -18.48 18.31
C PHE A 184 -12.26 -17.23 18.65
N ARG A 185 -13.44 -17.40 19.27
CA ARG A 185 -14.36 -16.30 19.62
C ARG A 185 -13.79 -15.39 20.69
N GLU A 186 -12.86 -15.88 21.51
CA GLU A 186 -12.15 -15.07 22.51
C GLU A 186 -11.21 -14.03 21.87
N PHE A 187 -10.86 -14.23 20.60
CA PHE A 187 -9.96 -13.34 19.86
C PHE A 187 -10.72 -12.31 19.01
N LEU A 188 -12.05 -12.40 18.96
CA LEU A 188 -12.89 -11.48 18.22
C LEU A 188 -13.24 -10.26 19.06
N HIS A 189 -13.40 -9.12 18.40
CA HIS A 189 -14.00 -7.95 19.03
C HIS A 189 -15.50 -8.21 19.31
N PRO A 190 -16.08 -7.70 20.41
CA PRO A 190 -17.51 -7.88 20.75
C PRO A 190 -18.48 -7.62 19.58
N ASP A 191 -18.27 -6.54 18.82
CA ASP A 191 -19.06 -6.20 17.63
C ASP A 191 -19.05 -7.28 16.52
N SER A 192 -18.03 -8.13 16.49
CA SER A 192 -17.84 -9.16 15.46
C SER A 192 -18.17 -10.58 15.96
N THR A 193 -18.24 -10.80 17.28
CA THR A 193 -18.43 -12.13 17.87
C THR A 193 -19.71 -12.82 17.42
N ASP A 194 -20.85 -12.12 17.48
CA ASP A 194 -22.15 -12.68 17.10
C ASP A 194 -22.22 -13.00 15.61
N LEU A 195 -21.75 -12.08 14.77
CA LEU A 195 -21.74 -12.23 13.32
C LEU A 195 -20.90 -13.44 12.87
N VAL A 196 -19.68 -13.57 13.40
CA VAL A 196 -18.77 -14.67 13.05
C VAL A 196 -19.33 -15.99 13.58
N SER A 197 -19.85 -16.01 14.81
CA SER A 197 -20.41 -17.23 15.43
C SER A 197 -21.62 -17.77 14.67
N ASP A 198 -22.55 -16.90 14.25
CA ASP A 198 -23.69 -17.29 13.42
C ASP A 198 -23.23 -17.86 12.06
N ARG A 199 -22.36 -17.12 11.37
CA ARG A 199 -21.82 -17.54 10.07
C ARG A 199 -21.04 -18.84 10.16
N TYR A 200 -20.29 -19.04 11.24
CA TYR A 200 -19.57 -20.28 11.49
C TYR A 200 -20.52 -21.47 11.61
N ARG A 201 -21.54 -21.36 12.48
CA ARG A 201 -22.53 -22.41 12.71
C ARG A 201 -23.28 -22.79 11.43
N ARG A 202 -23.75 -21.79 10.69
CA ARG A 202 -24.46 -21.99 9.41
C ARG A 202 -23.56 -22.59 8.34
N ARG A 203 -22.29 -22.22 8.29
CA ARG A 203 -21.33 -22.85 7.35
C ARG A 203 -21.09 -24.33 7.68
N GLN A 204 -21.06 -24.68 8.96
CA GLN A 204 -20.91 -26.07 9.42
C GLN A 204 -22.15 -26.92 9.13
N SER A 205 -23.36 -26.35 9.12
CA SER A 205 -24.59 -27.04 8.70
C SER A 205 -24.73 -27.17 7.18
N GLY A 206 -23.79 -26.64 6.39
CA GLY A 206 -23.82 -26.67 4.93
C GLY A 206 -24.67 -25.58 4.30
N GLU A 207 -25.10 -24.58 5.06
CA GLU A 207 -25.81 -23.42 4.51
C GLU A 207 -24.85 -22.50 3.74
N SER A 208 -25.41 -21.82 2.72
CA SER A 208 -24.69 -20.78 1.99
C SER A 208 -24.61 -19.52 2.83
N VAL A 209 -23.39 -19.14 3.20
CA VAL A 209 -23.06 -17.88 3.87
C VAL A 209 -21.90 -17.20 3.13
N PRO A 210 -21.80 -15.86 3.18
CA PRO A 210 -20.65 -15.15 2.63
C PRO A 210 -19.34 -15.78 3.11
N SER A 211 -18.47 -16.14 2.17
CA SER A 211 -17.15 -16.67 2.48
C SER A 211 -16.17 -15.56 2.84
N SER A 212 -16.35 -14.36 2.27
CA SER A 212 -15.49 -13.19 2.49
C SER A 212 -16.22 -12.07 3.22
N TYR A 213 -15.64 -11.53 4.29
CA TYR A 213 -16.19 -10.41 5.04
C TYR A 213 -15.17 -9.81 6.02
N ASP A 214 -15.34 -8.53 6.33
CA ASP A 214 -14.50 -7.79 7.27
C ASP A 214 -15.03 -7.95 8.70
N ILE A 215 -14.11 -8.06 9.65
CA ILE A 215 -14.38 -8.14 11.09
C ILE A 215 -13.34 -7.35 11.86
N LYS A 216 -13.58 -7.19 13.16
CA LYS A 216 -12.61 -6.68 14.11
C LYS A 216 -12.12 -7.81 15.01
N VAL A 217 -10.80 -7.88 15.17
CA VAL A 217 -10.13 -8.82 16.09
C VAL A 217 -9.43 -8.04 17.20
N LEU A 218 -9.30 -8.67 18.35
CA LEU A 218 -8.59 -8.13 19.50
C LEU A 218 -7.22 -8.81 19.65
N THR A 219 -6.18 -7.99 19.60
CA THR A 219 -4.83 -8.43 19.94
C THR A 219 -4.69 -8.72 21.43
N LYS A 220 -3.63 -9.42 21.83
CA LYS A 220 -3.29 -9.67 23.25
C LYS A 220 -3.20 -8.39 24.07
N ASP A 221 -2.71 -7.30 23.48
CA ASP A 221 -2.53 -6.01 24.13
C ASP A 221 -3.80 -5.13 24.10
N GLY A 222 -4.91 -5.67 23.58
CA GLY A 222 -6.20 -4.97 23.51
C GLY A 222 -6.36 -4.02 22.31
N LEU A 223 -5.36 -3.93 21.42
CA LEU A 223 -5.50 -3.21 20.15
C LEU A 223 -6.50 -3.91 19.25
N VAL A 224 -7.34 -3.12 18.58
CA VAL A 224 -8.31 -3.58 17.59
C VAL A 224 -7.64 -3.60 16.23
N ARG A 225 -7.74 -4.74 15.52
CA ARG A 225 -7.34 -4.83 14.11
C ARG A 225 -8.53 -5.15 13.22
N GLU A 226 -8.57 -4.53 12.06
CA GLU A 226 -9.56 -4.80 11.02
C GLU A 226 -9.02 -5.93 10.14
N VAL A 227 -9.77 -7.03 10.06
CA VAL A 227 -9.33 -8.25 9.37
C VAL A 227 -10.40 -8.70 8.40
N ARG A 228 -10.01 -8.96 7.16
CA ARG A 228 -10.85 -9.65 6.17
C ARG A 228 -10.70 -11.14 6.31
N LEU A 229 -11.79 -11.82 6.67
CA LEU A 229 -11.84 -13.26 6.70
C LEU A 229 -12.30 -13.82 5.36
N ASN A 230 -11.63 -14.89 4.92
CA ASN A 230 -12.08 -15.79 3.87
C ASN A 230 -12.20 -17.20 4.47
N SER A 231 -13.43 -17.66 4.69
CA SER A 231 -13.70 -18.95 5.35
C SER A 231 -14.29 -19.98 4.37
N ARG A 232 -13.73 -21.19 4.37
CA ARG A 232 -14.25 -22.35 3.62
C ARG A 232 -14.26 -23.60 4.48
N THR A 233 -15.25 -24.46 4.29
CA THR A 233 -15.29 -25.77 4.94
C THR A 233 -14.54 -26.82 4.13
N MET A 234 -13.93 -27.77 4.83
CA MET A 234 -13.37 -28.99 4.28
C MET A 234 -13.84 -30.19 5.11
N THR A 235 -13.96 -31.36 4.48
CA THR A 235 -14.28 -32.60 5.19
C THR A 235 -13.01 -33.41 5.37
N SER A 236 -12.64 -33.66 6.63
CA SER A 236 -11.52 -34.54 6.98
C SER A 236 -11.78 -35.99 6.53
N ARG A 237 -10.73 -36.81 6.40
CA ARG A 237 -10.84 -38.25 6.06
C ARG A 237 -11.74 -39.03 7.02
N GLY A 238 -11.91 -38.55 8.26
CA GLY A 238 -12.82 -39.13 9.26
C GLY A 238 -14.28 -38.66 9.18
N GLY A 239 -14.65 -37.86 8.18
CA GLY A 239 -16.01 -37.32 8.01
C GLY A 239 -16.31 -36.06 8.83
N GLN A 240 -15.35 -35.57 9.62
CA GLN A 240 -15.49 -34.33 10.39
C GLN A 240 -15.34 -33.11 9.46
N VAL A 241 -16.33 -32.22 9.46
CA VAL A 241 -16.23 -30.92 8.79
C VAL A 241 -15.31 -30.02 9.61
N LYS A 242 -14.42 -29.29 8.95
CA LYS A 242 -13.51 -28.31 9.55
C LYS A 242 -13.57 -27.03 8.73
N THR A 243 -13.33 -25.88 9.33
CA THR A 243 -13.30 -24.62 8.59
C THR A 243 -11.87 -24.12 8.47
N VAL A 244 -11.40 -23.94 7.25
CA VAL A 244 -10.18 -23.19 6.95
C VAL A 244 -10.53 -21.73 6.84
N VAL A 245 -9.81 -20.90 7.57
CA VAL A 245 -9.97 -19.45 7.54
C VAL A 245 -8.64 -18.84 7.13
N GLN A 246 -8.72 -17.94 6.15
CA GLN A 246 -7.67 -17.00 5.85
C GLN A 246 -8.07 -15.65 6.44
N ALA A 247 -7.16 -14.99 7.14
CA ALA A 247 -7.32 -13.72 7.82
C ALA A 247 -6.30 -12.73 7.23
N ILE A 248 -6.78 -11.69 6.56
CA ILE A 248 -5.92 -10.64 5.97
C ILE A 248 -6.08 -9.38 6.80
N ASP A 249 -4.98 -8.88 7.38
CA ASP A 249 -4.98 -7.60 8.08
C ASP A 249 -5.17 -6.47 7.08
N ILE A 250 -6.23 -5.69 7.26
CA ILE A 250 -6.59 -4.54 6.43
C ILE A 250 -6.63 -3.25 7.25
N THR A 251 -6.06 -3.27 8.47
CA THR A 251 -6.06 -2.12 9.38
C THR A 251 -5.38 -0.92 8.73
N ASP A 252 -4.16 -1.09 8.23
CA ASP A 252 -3.40 -0.02 7.56
C ASP A 252 -4.12 0.54 6.30
N GLU A 253 -4.81 -0.33 5.56
CA GLU A 253 -5.55 0.06 4.35
C GLU A 253 -6.72 0.97 4.74
N LYS A 254 -7.54 0.54 5.71
CA LYS A 254 -8.67 1.32 6.20
C LYS A 254 -8.27 2.59 6.92
N GLU A 255 -7.18 2.57 7.69
CA GLU A 255 -6.67 3.80 8.33
C GLU A 255 -6.17 4.82 7.31
N LYS A 256 -5.59 4.39 6.18
CA LYS A 256 -5.21 5.30 5.10
C LYS A 256 -6.44 5.84 4.38
N GLU A 257 -7.42 4.99 4.09
CA GLU A 257 -8.67 5.40 3.47
C GLU A 257 -9.44 6.40 4.36
N ASN A 258 -9.60 6.09 5.64
CA ASN A 258 -10.27 6.97 6.61
C ASN A 258 -9.53 8.31 6.74
N ARG A 259 -8.19 8.31 6.83
CA ARG A 259 -7.43 9.57 6.88
C ARG A 259 -7.58 10.39 5.60
N LEU A 260 -7.64 9.76 4.44
CA LEU A 260 -7.90 10.45 3.18
C LEU A 260 -9.31 11.06 3.19
N GLN A 261 -10.33 10.28 3.55
CA GLN A 261 -11.72 10.74 3.63
C GLN A 261 -11.89 11.88 4.65
N GLU A 262 -11.28 11.77 5.83
CA GLU A 262 -11.28 12.84 6.85
C GLU A 262 -10.59 14.10 6.34
N SER A 263 -9.45 13.95 5.65
CA SER A 263 -8.73 15.08 5.06
C SER A 263 -9.55 15.76 3.96
N GLU A 264 -10.17 15.00 3.07
CA GLU A 264 -11.05 15.53 2.02
C GLU A 264 -12.26 16.25 2.62
N HIS A 265 -12.91 15.65 3.61
CA HIS A 265 -14.04 16.25 4.30
C HIS A 265 -13.63 17.55 5.03
N ARG A 266 -12.46 17.56 5.69
CA ARG A 266 -11.91 18.74 6.34
C ARG A 266 -11.66 19.87 5.35
N TYR A 267 -10.97 19.61 4.24
CA TYR A 267 -10.69 20.64 3.23
C TYR A 267 -11.97 21.16 2.58
N ARG A 268 -12.91 20.28 2.25
CA ARG A 268 -14.22 20.68 1.71
C ARG A 268 -14.95 21.61 2.68
N THR A 269 -15.02 21.22 3.95
CA THR A 269 -15.67 22.03 4.99
C THR A 269 -15.02 23.41 5.10
N LEU A 270 -13.69 23.48 5.17
CA LEU A 270 -12.97 24.76 5.24
C LEU A 270 -13.30 25.69 4.06
N ILE A 271 -13.29 25.16 2.83
CA ILE A 271 -13.59 25.91 1.61
C ILE A 271 -15.06 26.37 1.58
N GLU A 272 -15.99 25.52 1.98
CA GLU A 272 -17.43 25.80 1.98
C GLU A 272 -17.85 26.80 3.06
N THR A 273 -17.18 26.78 4.22
CA THR A 273 -17.45 27.68 5.35
C THR A 273 -16.68 29.00 5.32
N MET A 274 -15.76 29.18 4.37
CA MET A 274 -15.01 30.43 4.24
C MET A 274 -15.95 31.58 3.84
N ASP A 275 -15.80 32.74 4.48
CA ASP A 275 -16.59 33.94 4.14
C ASP A 275 -16.12 34.61 2.83
N SER A 276 -14.84 34.48 2.50
CA SER A 276 -14.29 34.90 1.21
C SER A 276 -14.70 33.96 0.08
N GLY A 277 -14.84 34.51 -1.12
CA GLY A 277 -14.98 33.71 -2.33
C GLY A 277 -13.73 32.87 -2.57
N PHE A 278 -13.93 31.63 -2.98
CA PHE A 278 -12.87 30.73 -3.39
C PHE A 278 -13.19 30.17 -4.76
N GLY A 279 -12.18 30.11 -5.63
CA GLY A 279 -12.31 29.54 -6.95
C GLY A 279 -11.02 28.89 -7.43
N VAL A 280 -11.15 27.86 -8.27
CA VAL A 280 -10.02 27.19 -8.93
C VAL A 280 -10.29 27.19 -10.42
N ASP A 281 -9.29 27.57 -11.21
CA ASP A 281 -9.28 27.45 -12.66
C ASP A 281 -8.32 26.33 -13.10
N ASP A 282 -8.55 25.78 -14.29
CA ASP A 282 -7.68 24.77 -14.90
C ASP A 282 -6.51 25.40 -15.70
N GLU A 283 -5.74 24.56 -16.40
CA GLU A 283 -4.62 25.01 -17.26
C GLU A 283 -5.04 26.02 -18.35
N SER A 284 -6.33 26.06 -18.70
CA SER A 284 -6.92 26.97 -19.69
C SER A 284 -7.49 28.27 -19.09
N GLY A 285 -7.53 28.38 -17.75
CA GLY A 285 -8.17 29.50 -17.06
C GLY A 285 -9.70 29.35 -16.95
N THR A 286 -10.22 28.14 -17.14
CA THR A 286 -11.65 27.82 -16.99
C THR A 286 -11.94 27.42 -15.54
N MET A 287 -12.95 28.03 -14.93
CA MET A 287 -13.32 27.74 -13.55
C MET A 287 -13.81 26.29 -13.39
N VAL A 288 -13.16 25.50 -12.53
CA VAL A 288 -13.50 24.09 -12.28
C VAL A 288 -14.11 23.86 -10.90
N LEU A 289 -13.85 24.78 -9.95
CA LEU A 289 -14.41 24.72 -8.61
C LEU A 289 -14.65 26.14 -8.11
N VAL A 290 -15.79 26.36 -7.47
CA VAL A 290 -16.09 27.60 -6.74
C VAL A 290 -16.83 27.27 -5.45
N ASN A 291 -16.62 28.06 -4.40
CA ASN A 291 -17.38 27.92 -3.17
C ASN A 291 -18.70 28.73 -3.20
N ALA A 292 -19.55 28.49 -2.21
CA ALA A 292 -20.83 29.19 -2.09
C ALA A 292 -20.66 30.69 -1.79
N ALA A 293 -19.58 31.09 -1.12
CA ALA A 293 -19.31 32.50 -0.81
C ALA A 293 -19.07 33.32 -2.08
N LEU A 294 -18.30 32.79 -3.05
CA LEU A 294 -18.09 33.48 -4.33
C LEU A 294 -19.41 33.62 -5.10
N CYS A 295 -20.29 32.62 -5.06
CA CYS A 295 -21.61 32.71 -5.67
C CYS A 295 -22.46 33.79 -5.02
N ARG A 296 -22.51 33.84 -3.69
CA ARG A 296 -23.23 34.90 -2.95
C ARG A 296 -22.68 36.29 -3.26
N MET A 297 -21.36 36.43 -3.29
CA MET A 297 -20.68 37.70 -3.62
C MET A 297 -21.05 38.21 -5.01
N LEU A 298 -21.18 37.32 -5.99
CA LEU A 298 -21.49 37.68 -7.38
C LEU A 298 -22.98 37.56 -7.73
N GLY A 299 -23.84 37.18 -6.78
CA GLY A 299 -25.29 37.05 -6.99
C GLY A 299 -25.73 35.84 -7.83
N TYR A 300 -24.91 34.80 -7.91
CA TYR A 300 -25.28 33.52 -8.54
C TYR A 300 -25.99 32.61 -7.53
N GLU A 301 -27.00 31.86 -8.00
CA GLU A 301 -27.78 30.94 -7.14
C GLU A 301 -27.10 29.57 -7.02
N SER A 302 -26.27 29.21 -8.01
CA SER A 302 -25.57 27.94 -8.07
C SER A 302 -24.14 28.09 -8.57
N VAL A 303 -23.23 27.32 -7.97
CA VAL A 303 -21.83 27.15 -8.40
C VAL A 303 -21.72 26.74 -9.87
N ASN A 304 -22.71 26.00 -10.37
CA ASN A 304 -22.73 25.50 -11.75
C ASN A 304 -22.94 26.62 -12.80
N GLU A 305 -23.38 27.80 -12.39
CA GLU A 305 -23.48 28.96 -13.30
C GLU A 305 -22.12 29.60 -13.58
N ILE A 306 -21.14 29.38 -12.71
CA ILE A 306 -19.78 29.92 -12.81
C ILE A 306 -18.80 28.86 -13.33
N ILE A 307 -18.96 27.60 -12.88
CA ILE A 307 -18.13 26.48 -13.35
C ILE A 307 -18.25 26.32 -14.87
N GLY A 308 -17.12 26.14 -15.54
CA GLY A 308 -17.01 26.05 -16.99
C GLY A 308 -16.86 27.39 -17.70
N ARG A 309 -16.96 28.52 -16.99
CA ARG A 309 -16.70 29.85 -17.56
C ARG A 309 -15.24 30.25 -17.37
N PRO A 310 -14.63 30.99 -18.32
CA PRO A 310 -13.31 31.57 -18.12
C PRO A 310 -13.32 32.59 -16.98
N PHE A 311 -12.28 32.59 -16.14
CA PHE A 311 -12.25 33.46 -14.96
C PHE A 311 -12.28 34.96 -15.31
N TYR A 312 -11.78 35.38 -16.47
CA TYR A 312 -11.80 36.79 -16.86
C TYR A 312 -13.21 37.33 -17.11
N GLU A 313 -14.20 36.47 -17.37
CA GLU A 313 -15.59 36.91 -17.61
C GLU A 313 -16.27 37.47 -16.36
N ILE A 314 -15.77 37.12 -15.18
CA ILE A 314 -16.29 37.65 -13.91
C ILE A 314 -15.51 38.88 -13.43
N VAL A 315 -14.47 39.32 -14.15
CA VAL A 315 -13.65 40.47 -13.80
C VAL A 315 -13.89 41.61 -14.80
N HIS A 316 -14.29 42.77 -14.29
CA HIS A 316 -14.58 43.95 -15.11
C HIS A 316 -13.31 44.48 -15.77
N GLY A 317 -13.42 44.84 -17.06
CA GLY A 317 -12.31 45.39 -17.85
C GLY A 317 -11.24 44.38 -18.27
N TRP A 318 -11.34 43.11 -17.88
CA TRP A 318 -10.36 42.09 -18.26
C TRP A 318 -10.66 41.50 -19.62
N SER A 319 -9.63 41.45 -20.47
CA SER A 319 -9.67 40.70 -21.72
C SER A 319 -9.01 39.33 -21.56
N LYS A 320 -9.14 38.50 -22.60
CA LYS A 320 -8.46 37.21 -22.65
C LYS A 320 -6.94 37.37 -22.58
N GLU A 321 -6.40 38.43 -23.19
CA GLU A 321 -4.96 38.74 -23.17
C GLU A 321 -4.47 39.02 -21.74
N THR A 322 -5.21 39.84 -20.97
CA THR A 322 -4.88 40.13 -19.57
C THR A 322 -4.88 38.85 -18.73
N ALA A 323 -5.87 37.98 -18.93
CA ALA A 323 -5.91 36.69 -18.26
C ALA A 323 -4.75 35.76 -18.65
N ASP A 324 -4.37 35.75 -19.93
CA ASP A 324 -3.26 34.95 -20.42
C ASP A 324 -1.92 35.41 -19.84
N GLU A 325 -1.70 36.71 -19.65
CA GLU A 325 -0.52 37.25 -18.99
C GLU A 325 -0.43 36.80 -17.53
N LYS A 326 -1.54 36.93 -16.79
CA LYS A 326 -1.63 36.46 -15.39
C LYS A 326 -1.40 34.95 -15.29
N ARG A 327 -1.99 34.17 -16.19
CA ARG A 327 -1.82 32.72 -16.26
C ARG A 327 -0.36 32.32 -16.52
N LYS A 328 0.32 32.97 -17.48
CA LYS A 328 1.76 32.73 -17.73
C LYS A 328 2.60 33.05 -16.50
N ALA A 329 2.33 34.16 -15.82
CA ALA A 329 3.03 34.50 -14.58
C ALA A 329 2.85 33.41 -13.49
N ARG A 330 1.63 32.86 -13.35
CA ARG A 330 1.37 31.76 -12.41
C ARG A 330 2.05 30.45 -12.81
N GLN A 331 2.11 30.12 -14.11
CA GLN A 331 2.87 28.97 -14.60
C GLN A 331 4.36 29.04 -14.20
N GLU A 332 4.92 30.24 -14.14
CA GLU A 332 6.30 30.50 -13.68
C GLU A 332 6.44 30.50 -12.14
N GLY A 333 5.38 30.20 -11.40
CA GLY A 333 5.40 30.11 -9.93
C GLY A 333 5.11 31.41 -9.20
N ARG A 334 4.68 32.47 -9.90
CA ARG A 334 4.35 33.74 -9.26
C ARG A 334 2.97 33.68 -8.62
N PHE A 335 2.88 34.12 -7.36
CA PHE A 335 1.62 34.44 -6.71
C PHE A 335 1.40 35.95 -6.77
N ASP A 336 0.15 36.38 -6.83
CA ASP A 336 -0.20 37.79 -6.94
C ASP A 336 -1.40 38.18 -6.07
N HIS A 337 -1.39 39.44 -5.64
CA HIS A 337 -2.45 40.07 -4.88
C HIS A 337 -2.77 41.41 -5.53
N TYR A 338 -4.01 41.63 -5.93
CA TYR A 338 -4.42 42.84 -6.63
C TYR A 338 -5.90 43.12 -6.43
N GLU A 339 -6.25 44.40 -6.48
CA GLU A 339 -7.64 44.83 -6.52
C GLU A 339 -8.21 44.68 -7.93
N ALA A 340 -9.46 44.23 -7.99
CA ALA A 340 -10.23 44.18 -9.22
C ALA A 340 -11.71 44.43 -8.91
N GLU A 341 -12.46 44.85 -9.92
CA GLU A 341 -13.90 44.96 -9.84
C GLU A 341 -14.52 43.70 -10.45
N LEU A 342 -15.28 42.94 -9.66
CA LEU A 342 -15.97 41.76 -10.14
C LEU A 342 -17.36 42.11 -10.67
N ILE A 343 -17.82 41.37 -11.67
CA ILE A 343 -19.13 41.59 -12.29
C ILE A 343 -20.17 40.77 -11.54
N HIS A 344 -21.10 41.45 -10.86
CA HIS A 344 -22.27 40.84 -10.26
C HIS A 344 -23.29 40.42 -11.35
N LYS A 345 -24.07 39.35 -11.12
CA LYS A 345 -25.08 38.84 -12.06
C LYS A 345 -26.13 39.88 -12.47
N SER A 346 -26.41 40.86 -11.60
CA SER A 346 -27.31 41.99 -11.90
C SER A 346 -26.69 43.08 -12.79
N GLY A 347 -25.39 42.99 -13.09
CA GLY A 347 -24.61 43.98 -13.84
C GLY A 347 -23.89 45.03 -12.98
N GLY A 348 -24.04 44.98 -11.65
CA GLY A 348 -23.26 45.82 -10.72
C GLY A 348 -21.81 45.37 -10.61
N LEU A 349 -20.97 46.24 -10.03
CA LEU A 349 -19.55 45.96 -9.76
C LEU A 349 -19.34 45.73 -8.27
N VAL A 350 -18.58 44.69 -7.93
CA VAL A 350 -18.18 44.35 -6.56
C VAL A 350 -16.67 44.55 -6.46
N PRO A 351 -16.18 45.56 -5.73
CA PRO A 351 -14.75 45.73 -5.51
C PRO A 351 -14.23 44.57 -4.66
N ALA A 352 -13.26 43.83 -5.20
CA ALA A 352 -12.68 42.68 -4.54
C ALA A 352 -11.16 42.70 -4.58
N MET A 353 -10.56 42.25 -3.49
CA MET A 353 -9.15 41.93 -3.43
C MET A 353 -8.95 40.46 -3.79
N ILE A 354 -8.15 40.21 -4.83
CA ILE A 354 -7.91 38.86 -5.36
C ILE A 354 -6.50 38.41 -4.98
N SER A 355 -6.40 37.33 -4.21
CA SER A 355 -5.16 36.58 -3.99
C SER A 355 -5.17 35.35 -4.86
N ALA A 356 -4.23 35.23 -5.80
CA ALA A 356 -4.16 34.04 -6.64
C ALA A 356 -2.80 33.37 -6.61
N SER A 357 -2.82 32.05 -6.72
CA SER A 357 -1.64 31.19 -6.57
C SER A 357 -1.71 30.00 -7.52
N PRO A 358 -0.56 29.54 -8.03
CA PRO A 358 -0.50 28.39 -8.91
C PRO A 358 -0.81 27.08 -8.16
N LEU A 359 -1.44 26.16 -8.87
CA LEU A 359 -1.73 24.80 -8.42
C LEU A 359 -0.89 23.81 -9.24
N TYR A 360 -0.20 22.91 -8.54
CA TYR A 360 0.65 21.89 -9.13
C TYR A 360 0.13 20.49 -8.77
N ASP A 361 0.32 19.53 -9.67
CA ASP A 361 0.15 18.12 -9.33
C ASP A 361 1.33 17.57 -8.52
N LEU A 362 1.23 16.31 -8.09
CA LEU A 362 2.28 15.62 -7.34
C LEU A 362 3.60 15.45 -8.13
N SER A 363 3.58 15.62 -9.44
CA SER A 363 4.78 15.59 -10.30
C SER A 363 5.44 16.97 -10.45
N GLY A 364 4.83 18.02 -9.92
CA GLY A 364 5.27 19.40 -10.07
C GLY A 364 4.81 20.06 -11.38
N LYS A 365 3.90 19.43 -12.13
CA LYS A 365 3.31 20.03 -13.33
C LYS A 365 2.23 21.03 -12.92
N TYR A 366 2.24 22.20 -13.53
CA TYR A 366 1.16 23.19 -13.38
C TYR A 366 -0.16 22.62 -13.93
N ILE A 367 -1.21 22.64 -13.12
CA ILE A 367 -2.54 22.12 -13.46
C ILE A 367 -3.65 23.19 -13.41
N GLY A 368 -3.32 24.41 -13.00
CA GLY A 368 -4.29 25.49 -12.84
C GLY A 368 -3.86 26.48 -11.77
N SER A 369 -4.78 27.34 -11.33
CA SER A 369 -4.57 28.27 -10.23
C SER A 369 -5.77 28.25 -9.30
N PHE A 370 -5.57 28.69 -8.06
CA PHE A 370 -6.67 29.01 -7.16
C PHE A 370 -6.64 30.49 -6.80
N GLY A 371 -7.82 31.05 -6.60
CA GLY A 371 -8.05 32.45 -6.25
C GLY A 371 -8.92 32.55 -5.00
N ILE A 372 -8.54 33.45 -4.10
CA ILE A 372 -9.35 33.91 -2.97
C ILE A 372 -9.81 35.32 -3.30
N PHE A 373 -11.11 35.55 -3.21
CA PHE A 373 -11.78 36.80 -3.52
C PHE A 373 -12.35 37.36 -2.22
N THR A 374 -11.83 38.50 -1.78
CA THR A 374 -12.31 39.17 -0.58
C THR A 374 -13.06 40.41 -1.00
N ASP A 375 -14.36 40.48 -0.69
CA ASP A 375 -15.15 41.69 -0.91
C ASP A 375 -14.61 42.80 0.00
N VAL A 376 -14.26 43.94 -0.60
CA VAL A 376 -13.74 45.11 0.10
C VAL A 376 -14.71 46.30 0.04
N SER A 377 -15.98 46.05 -0.30
CA SER A 377 -17.01 47.10 -0.39
C SER A 377 -17.21 47.85 0.91
N GLU A 378 -17.32 47.14 2.04
CA GLU A 378 -17.46 47.77 3.36
C GLU A 378 -16.21 48.56 3.72
N LEU A 379 -15.02 48.00 3.47
CA LEU A 379 -13.75 48.68 3.70
C LEU A 379 -13.68 49.99 2.89
N LYS A 380 -13.94 49.95 1.59
CA LYS A 380 -13.95 51.13 0.73
C LYS A 380 -14.98 52.16 1.17
N SER A 381 -16.20 51.74 1.53
CA SER A 381 -17.22 52.66 2.04
C SER A 381 -16.77 53.34 3.34
N THR A 382 -16.14 52.60 4.26
CA THR A 382 -15.64 53.19 5.51
C THR A 382 -14.45 54.11 5.28
N GLU A 383 -13.57 53.80 4.33
CA GLU A 383 -12.46 54.67 3.92
C GLU A 383 -12.99 55.96 3.27
N GLU A 384 -13.95 55.86 2.36
CA GLU A 384 -14.60 57.02 1.73
C GLU A 384 -15.33 57.90 2.76
N GLU A 385 -16.06 57.31 3.71
CA GLU A 385 -16.72 58.06 4.78
C GLU A 385 -15.69 58.76 5.68
N ALA A 386 -14.60 58.08 6.04
CA ALA A 386 -13.53 58.68 6.83
C ALA A 386 -12.86 59.85 6.08
N HIS A 387 -12.60 59.70 4.78
CA HIS A 387 -12.06 60.78 3.95
C HIS A 387 -13.05 61.94 3.84
N PHE A 388 -14.33 61.68 3.62
CA PHE A 388 -15.37 62.72 3.56
C PHE A 388 -15.47 63.51 4.86
N LEU A 389 -15.47 62.83 6.01
CA LEU A 389 -15.49 63.49 7.33
C LEU A 389 -14.21 64.30 7.57
N LEU A 390 -13.05 63.78 7.16
CA LEU A 390 -11.79 64.51 7.25
C LEU A 390 -11.84 65.80 6.43
N ASP A 391 -12.28 65.73 5.17
CA ASP A 391 -12.41 66.90 4.30
C ASP A 391 -13.35 67.96 4.86
N LEU A 392 -14.50 67.54 5.40
CA LEU A 392 -15.47 68.43 6.04
C LEU A 392 -14.86 69.15 7.26
N LEU A 393 -14.16 68.40 8.13
CA LEU A 393 -13.49 68.97 9.30
C LEU A 393 -12.38 69.94 8.91
N LEU A 394 -11.56 69.60 7.92
CA LEU A 394 -10.49 70.46 7.44
C LEU A 394 -11.05 71.76 6.85
N HIS A 395 -12.15 71.70 6.10
CA HIS A 395 -12.84 72.88 5.57
C HIS A 395 -13.39 73.77 6.70
N ASP A 396 -14.12 73.20 7.66
CA ASP A 396 -14.76 73.97 8.73
C ASP A 396 -13.74 74.59 9.69
N ILE A 397 -12.67 73.85 10.04
CA ILE A 397 -11.57 74.39 10.86
C ILE A 397 -10.87 75.51 10.09
N GLY A 398 -10.62 75.34 8.79
CA GLY A 398 -10.05 76.38 7.93
C GLY A 398 -10.85 77.69 7.98
N ASN A 399 -12.18 77.59 7.87
CA ASN A 399 -13.09 78.74 7.95
C ASN A 399 -13.04 79.42 9.33
N GLN A 400 -13.04 78.65 10.43
CA GLN A 400 -12.93 79.21 11.78
C GLN A 400 -11.58 79.92 11.99
N LEU A 401 -10.48 79.34 11.48
CA LEU A 401 -9.16 79.97 11.54
C LEU A 401 -9.11 81.28 10.74
N GLN A 402 -9.76 81.35 9.58
CA GLN A 402 -9.88 82.59 8.80
C GLN A 402 -10.70 83.66 9.53
N LEU A 403 -11.77 83.30 10.24
CA LEU A 403 -12.51 84.23 11.08
C LEU A 403 -11.66 84.75 12.26
N ILE A 404 -10.90 83.87 12.91
CA ILE A 404 -9.98 84.24 13.99
C ILE A 404 -8.90 85.20 13.47
N LEU A 405 -8.34 84.93 12.29
CA LEU A 405 -7.36 85.82 11.64
C LEU A 405 -7.97 87.18 11.30
N ALA A 406 -9.16 87.22 10.69
CA ALA A 406 -9.85 88.47 10.37
C ALA A 406 -10.19 89.28 11.63
N GLY A 407 -10.65 88.62 12.70
CA GLY A 407 -10.89 89.25 13.99
C GLY A 407 -9.60 89.79 14.63
N ALA A 408 -8.50 89.05 14.52
CA ALA A 408 -7.18 89.49 14.98
C ALA A 408 -6.69 90.71 14.19
N ASP A 409 -6.94 90.78 12.88
CA ASP A 409 -6.59 91.92 12.04
C ASP A 409 -7.45 93.16 12.36
N LEU A 410 -8.71 93.00 12.75
CA LEU A 410 -9.56 94.12 13.19
C LEU A 410 -9.11 94.77 14.50
N LEU A 411 -8.28 94.09 15.30
CA LEU A 411 -7.62 94.68 16.47
C LEU A 411 -6.54 95.71 16.07
N ASP A 412 -6.24 95.88 14.77
CA ASP A 412 -5.31 96.87 14.26
C ASP A 412 -5.93 98.28 14.23
N THR A 413 -6.01 98.90 15.41
CA THR A 413 -6.41 100.30 15.54
C THR A 413 -5.19 101.18 15.83
N ARG A 414 -5.24 102.46 15.40
CA ARG A 414 -4.14 103.46 15.52
C ARG A 414 -3.62 103.69 16.96
N HIS A 415 -4.23 103.09 17.99
CA HIS A 415 -3.86 103.22 19.41
C HIS A 415 -3.87 101.88 20.18
N SER A 416 -3.43 100.78 19.56
CA SER A 416 -3.37 99.46 20.22
C SER A 416 -2.22 99.39 21.25
N THR A 417 -2.47 98.81 22.43
CA THR A 417 -1.42 98.64 23.47
C THR A 417 -0.42 97.53 23.11
N PRO A 418 0.82 97.57 23.65
CA PRO A 418 1.83 96.52 23.40
C PRO A 418 1.35 95.10 23.73
N GLU A 419 0.53 94.95 24.78
CA GLU A 419 -0.05 93.66 25.19
C GLU A 419 -1.03 93.12 24.15
N VAL A 420 -1.87 93.99 23.57
CA VAL A 420 -2.83 93.63 22.51
C VAL A 420 -2.09 93.24 21.23
N GLN A 421 -1.01 93.95 20.88
CA GLN A 421 -0.17 93.60 19.73
C GLN A 421 0.54 92.24 19.90
N SER A 422 1.02 91.94 21.11
CA SER A 422 1.65 90.64 21.42
C SER A 422 0.65 89.49 21.37
N ALA A 423 -0.55 89.67 21.94
CA ALA A 423 -1.62 88.69 21.88
C ALA A 423 -2.07 88.43 20.43
N ARG A 424 -2.21 89.49 19.62
CA ARG A 424 -2.49 89.37 18.19
C ARG A 424 -1.45 88.52 17.49
N ARG A 425 -0.16 88.86 17.63
CA ARG A 425 0.92 88.12 16.98
C ARG A 425 0.88 86.63 17.34
N TYR A 426 0.60 86.30 18.61
CA TYR A 426 0.49 84.92 19.06
C TYR A 426 -0.70 84.19 18.41
N VAL A 427 -1.88 84.82 18.35
CA VAL A 427 -3.09 84.24 17.72
C VAL A 427 -2.89 84.07 16.21
N THR A 428 -2.35 85.08 15.53
CA THR A 428 -2.07 85.03 14.09
C THR A 428 -1.04 83.93 13.76
N GLU A 429 0.04 83.84 14.54
CA GLU A 429 1.06 82.81 14.34
C GLU A 429 0.52 81.40 14.62
N GLY A 430 -0.28 81.23 15.69
CA GLY A 430 -0.94 79.98 16.00
C GLY A 430 -1.93 79.53 14.90
N ALA A 431 -2.77 80.45 14.42
CA ALA A 431 -3.73 80.16 13.36
C ALA A 431 -3.04 79.82 12.03
N ASN A 432 -1.98 80.55 11.66
CA ASN A 432 -1.20 80.25 10.46
C ASN A 432 -0.51 78.88 10.52
N ARG A 433 0.02 78.48 11.70
CA ARG A 433 0.57 77.13 11.89
C ARG A 433 -0.49 76.04 11.71
N CYS A 434 -1.71 76.25 12.20
CA CYS A 434 -2.81 75.32 11.99
C CYS A 434 -3.22 75.21 10.50
N ILE A 435 -3.27 76.32 9.77
CA ILE A 435 -3.53 76.32 8.32
C ILE A 435 -2.43 75.55 7.58
N GLU A 436 -1.16 75.74 7.96
CA GLU A 436 -0.04 75.02 7.36
C GLU A 436 -0.15 73.49 7.60
N LEU A 437 -0.55 73.06 8.79
CA LEU A 437 -0.78 71.65 9.11
C LEU A 437 -1.94 71.06 8.30
N ILE A 438 -3.07 71.77 8.21
CA ILE A 438 -4.22 71.37 7.38
C ILE A 438 -3.78 71.19 5.92
N THR A 439 -2.99 72.13 5.40
CA THR A 439 -2.46 72.06 4.03
C THR A 439 -1.55 70.84 3.82
N LYS A 440 -0.72 70.51 4.81
CA LYS A 440 0.17 69.33 4.76
C LYS A 440 -0.62 68.02 4.79
N VAL A 441 -1.65 67.93 5.65
CA VAL A 441 -2.53 66.76 5.72
C VAL A 441 -3.25 66.57 4.39
N ARG A 442 -3.85 67.63 3.83
CA ARG A 442 -4.53 67.58 2.54
C ARG A 442 -3.62 67.12 1.40
N ARG A 443 -2.38 67.63 1.33
CA ARG A 443 -1.40 67.19 0.32
C ARG A 443 -0.98 65.73 0.49
N ALA A 444 -0.87 65.25 1.73
CA ALA A 444 -0.53 63.86 2.01
C ALA A 444 -1.66 62.89 1.59
N GLU A 445 -2.91 63.34 1.74
CA GLU A 445 -4.10 62.63 1.23
C GLU A 445 -4.13 62.61 -0.30
N GLU A 446 -4.00 63.78 -0.96
CA GLU A 446 -3.97 63.87 -2.42
C GLU A 446 -2.87 62.97 -3.04
N ALA A 447 -1.71 62.88 -2.40
CA ALA A 447 -0.61 62.04 -2.85
C ALA A 447 -0.85 60.51 -2.71
N LYS A 448 -1.79 60.07 -1.86
CA LYS A 448 -2.20 58.66 -1.78
C LYS A 448 -3.19 58.27 -2.87
N SER A 449 -3.98 59.23 -3.35
CA SER A 449 -5.03 59.00 -4.35
C SER A 449 -4.53 59.04 -5.80
N GLU A 450 -3.34 59.58 -6.06
CA GLU A 450 -2.73 59.53 -7.39
C GLU A 450 -2.17 58.13 -7.69
N PRO A 451 -2.51 57.53 -8.84
CA PRO A 451 -1.89 56.27 -9.25
C PRO A 451 -0.38 56.49 -9.41
N LEU A 452 0.42 55.73 -8.65
CA LEU A 452 1.87 55.74 -8.78
C LEU A 452 2.26 55.27 -10.19
N VAL A 453 2.57 56.21 -11.07
CA VAL A 453 3.13 55.89 -12.39
C VAL A 453 4.60 55.55 -12.19
N VAL A 454 5.01 54.37 -12.65
CA VAL A 454 6.43 54.02 -12.73
C VAL A 454 7.06 54.92 -13.79
N VAL A 455 7.83 55.92 -13.36
CA VAL A 455 8.59 56.80 -14.24
C VAL A 455 10.05 56.39 -14.20
N ASP A 456 10.72 56.34 -15.36
CA ASP A 456 12.17 56.17 -15.40
C ASP A 456 12.82 57.36 -14.70
N LEU A 457 13.59 57.08 -13.64
CA LEU A 457 14.25 58.09 -12.84
C LEU A 457 15.17 58.98 -13.71
N ILE A 458 15.71 58.43 -14.79
CA ILE A 458 16.57 59.15 -15.73
C ILE A 458 15.80 60.26 -16.44
N ASP A 459 14.56 60.00 -16.87
CA ASP A 459 13.74 60.99 -17.59
C ASP A 459 13.29 62.15 -16.69
N VAL A 460 13.08 61.87 -15.39
CA VAL A 460 12.73 62.90 -14.40
C VAL A 460 13.94 63.75 -14.02
N LEU A 461 15.12 63.14 -13.89
CA LEU A 461 16.33 63.84 -13.42
C LEU A 461 17.09 64.56 -14.54
N MET A 462 16.96 64.13 -15.80
CA MET A 462 17.68 64.72 -16.93
C MET A 462 17.46 66.24 -17.11
N PRO A 463 16.22 66.79 -16.98
CA PRO A 463 15.99 68.23 -17.06
C PRO A 463 16.68 69.02 -15.94
N GLU A 464 16.67 68.51 -14.71
CA GLU A 464 17.31 69.16 -13.55
C GLU A 464 18.84 69.08 -13.64
N ILE A 465 19.38 67.93 -14.05
CA ILE A 465 20.81 67.75 -14.31
C ILE A 465 21.28 68.70 -15.42
N THR A 466 20.48 68.88 -16.48
CA THR A 466 20.80 69.80 -17.59
C THR A 466 20.73 71.27 -17.16
N LEU A 467 19.88 71.59 -16.18
CA LEU A 467 19.78 72.93 -15.60
C LEU A 467 21.00 73.24 -14.71
N LEU A 468 21.41 72.27 -13.89
CA LEU A 468 22.59 72.35 -13.03
C LEU A 468 23.88 72.41 -13.86
N SER A 469 23.95 71.69 -14.98
CA SER A 469 25.10 71.73 -15.90
C SER A 469 25.20 73.01 -16.74
N LYS A 470 24.21 73.91 -16.67
CA LYS A 470 24.27 75.26 -17.27
C LYS A 470 24.68 76.33 -16.26
N GLN A 471 24.71 76.02 -14.97
CA GLN A 471 25.13 76.93 -13.89
C GLN A 471 26.59 76.72 -13.46
N TYR A 472 27.25 75.69 -13.98
CA TYR A 472 28.70 75.45 -13.92
C TYR A 472 29.26 75.38 -15.33
#